data_AF-A0A1I1CDB5-F1
#
_entry.id   AF-A0A1I1CDB5-F1
#
_cell.length_a   1.000
_cell.length_b   1.000
_cell.length_c   1.000
_cell.angle_alpha   90.00
_cell.angle_beta   90.00
_cell.angle_gamma   90.00
#
_symmetry.space_group_name_H-M   'P 1'
#
loop_
_entity.id
_entity.type
_entity.pdbx_description
1 polymer ?
#
loop_
_entity_poly.entity_id
_entity_poly.type
_entity_poly.pdbx_seq_one_letter_code
_entity_poly.pdbx_strand_id
1 'polypeptide(L)'
;MTDDMMNLRSLVEKSADADLLREMTGFAAEKLMALEAASMTRRRKLSPTASRDELERELEALRSDVKRLQLEHDLLTKANELVKKDLGIDLRLLGNREKTLLLDALRDTYPLAELLIRLEFACSSYFTTADDSMQQLHSYIRWYNQHRVKLSLGGFSPAEYRRNLATAA
;
A
#
# COMPACT_ATOMS: atom_id res chain seq x y z
N MET A 1 -67.42 -49.12 -2.44
CA MET A 1 -67.05 -47.88 -3.14
C MET A 1 -65.53 -47.80 -3.33
N THR A 2 -64.92 -48.81 -3.93
CA THR A 2 -63.46 -48.91 -4.14
C THR A 2 -63.09 -49.38 -5.55
N ASP A 3 -64.09 -49.75 -6.35
CA ASP A 3 -63.91 -50.30 -7.70
C ASP A 3 -63.68 -49.18 -8.74
N ASP A 4 -64.38 -48.05 -8.62
CA ASP A 4 -64.15 -46.88 -9.49
C ASP A 4 -62.78 -46.22 -9.28
N MET A 5 -62.20 -46.34 -8.08
CA MET A 5 -60.89 -45.76 -7.76
C MET A 5 -59.71 -46.60 -8.28
N MET A 6 -59.93 -47.89 -8.57
CA MET A 6 -58.98 -48.76 -9.28
C MET A 6 -59.11 -48.67 -10.81
N ASN A 7 -60.31 -48.37 -11.33
CA ASN A 7 -60.52 -48.29 -12.77
C ASN A 7 -59.90 -47.02 -13.41
N LEU A 8 -59.97 -45.87 -12.71
CA LEU A 8 -59.35 -44.62 -13.17
C LEU A 8 -57.82 -44.69 -13.24
N ARG A 9 -57.16 -45.43 -12.34
CA ARG A 9 -55.71 -45.65 -12.40
C ARG A 9 -55.29 -46.50 -13.60
N SER A 10 -56.09 -47.52 -13.93
CA SER A 10 -55.85 -48.37 -15.10
C SER A 10 -56.09 -47.65 -16.44
N LEU A 11 -56.99 -46.65 -16.45
CA LEU A 11 -57.31 -45.83 -17.63
C LEU A 11 -56.21 -44.79 -17.90
N VAL A 12 -55.62 -44.23 -16.85
CA VAL A 12 -54.45 -43.36 -16.96
C VAL A 12 -53.24 -44.15 -17.45
N GLU A 13 -52.96 -45.34 -16.89
CA GLU A 13 -51.83 -46.19 -17.34
C GLU A 13 -51.97 -46.72 -18.79
N LYS A 14 -53.20 -46.85 -19.32
CA LYS A 14 -53.46 -47.32 -20.70
C LYS A 14 -53.68 -46.19 -21.72
N SER A 15 -53.64 -44.94 -21.28
CA SER A 15 -53.71 -43.80 -22.21
C SER A 15 -52.35 -43.59 -22.86
N ALA A 16 -52.32 -43.34 -24.17
CA ALA A 16 -51.10 -43.01 -24.90
C ALA A 16 -50.35 -41.79 -24.28
N ASP A 17 -51.07 -40.97 -23.51
CA ASP A 17 -50.53 -39.87 -22.72
C ASP A 17 -49.63 -40.33 -21.57
N ALA A 18 -49.86 -41.50 -20.96
CA ALA A 18 -48.97 -42.00 -19.89
C ALA A 18 -47.64 -42.51 -20.43
N ASP A 19 -47.63 -43.09 -21.63
CA ASP A 19 -46.39 -43.49 -22.32
C ASP A 19 -45.61 -42.26 -22.80
N LEU A 20 -46.31 -41.25 -23.35
CA LEU A 20 -45.72 -39.96 -23.71
C LEU A 20 -45.15 -39.23 -22.47
N LEU A 21 -45.85 -39.23 -21.35
CA LEU A 21 -45.36 -38.66 -20.09
C LEU A 21 -44.15 -39.43 -19.55
N ARG A 22 -44.11 -40.76 -19.71
CA ARG A 22 -42.95 -41.59 -19.34
C ARG A 22 -41.72 -41.28 -20.19
N GLU A 23 -41.92 -41.06 -21.49
CA GLU A 23 -40.87 -40.64 -22.41
C GLU A 23 -40.39 -39.22 -22.12
N MET A 24 -41.31 -38.27 -21.91
CA MET A 24 -40.98 -36.88 -21.55
C MET A 24 -40.25 -36.78 -20.21
N THR A 25 -40.67 -37.56 -19.21
CA THR A 25 -39.99 -37.60 -17.90
C THR A 25 -38.64 -38.28 -18.00
N GLY A 26 -38.51 -39.35 -18.79
CA GLY A 26 -37.22 -39.97 -19.09
C GLY A 26 -36.25 -38.99 -19.76
N PHE A 27 -36.71 -38.28 -20.79
CA PHE A 27 -35.94 -37.27 -21.49
C PHE A 27 -35.55 -36.09 -20.60
N ALA A 28 -36.48 -35.62 -19.75
CA ALA A 28 -36.20 -34.55 -18.80
C ALA A 28 -35.18 -34.97 -17.72
N ALA A 29 -35.28 -36.21 -17.21
CA ALA A 29 -34.32 -36.76 -16.26
C ALA A 29 -32.93 -36.93 -16.89
N GLU A 30 -32.85 -37.41 -18.14
CA GLU A 30 -31.58 -37.52 -18.87
C GLU A 30 -30.96 -36.14 -19.13
N LYS A 31 -31.77 -35.15 -19.53
CA LYS A 31 -31.31 -33.76 -19.70
C LYS A 31 -30.83 -33.13 -18.40
N LEU A 32 -31.52 -33.36 -17.28
CA LEU A 32 -31.09 -32.90 -15.96
C LEU A 32 -29.78 -33.55 -15.53
N MET A 33 -29.65 -34.87 -15.69
CA MET A 33 -28.41 -35.59 -15.39
C MET A 33 -27.25 -35.12 -16.28
N ALA A 34 -27.49 -34.85 -17.56
CA ALA A 34 -26.48 -34.32 -18.47
C ALA A 34 -26.04 -32.89 -18.10
N LEU A 35 -26.97 -32.03 -17.68
CA LEU A 35 -26.68 -30.69 -17.18
C LEU A 35 -25.90 -30.73 -15.86
N GLU A 36 -26.27 -31.63 -14.95
CA GLU A 36 -25.58 -31.83 -13.68
C GLU A 36 -24.17 -32.40 -13.90
N ALA A 37 -24.02 -33.40 -14.77
CA ALA A 37 -22.72 -33.93 -15.19
C ALA A 37 -21.86 -32.84 -15.85
N ALA A 38 -22.43 -31.99 -16.71
CA ALA A 38 -21.72 -30.85 -17.30
C ALA A 38 -21.28 -29.83 -16.24
N SER A 39 -22.12 -29.57 -15.22
CA SER A 39 -21.79 -28.68 -14.10
C SER A 39 -20.69 -29.26 -13.20
N MET A 40 -20.73 -30.56 -12.93
CA MET A 40 -19.72 -31.30 -12.17
C MET A 40 -18.40 -31.39 -12.94
N THR A 41 -18.46 -31.56 -14.26
CA THR A 41 -17.27 -31.54 -15.13
C THR A 41 -16.67 -30.14 -15.21
N ARG A 42 -17.50 -29.08 -15.17
CA ARG A 42 -17.05 -27.68 -15.08
C ARG A 42 -16.40 -27.38 -13.73
N ARG A 43 -16.96 -27.86 -12.62
CA ARG A 43 -16.33 -27.80 -11.28
C ARG A 43 -15.03 -28.60 -11.20
N ARG A 44 -14.94 -29.74 -11.90
CA ARG A 44 -13.78 -30.64 -11.90
C ARG A 44 -12.65 -30.22 -12.85
N LYS A 45 -12.95 -29.45 -13.90
CA LYS A 45 -11.95 -28.85 -14.83
C LYS A 45 -11.21 -27.66 -14.23
N LEU A 46 -11.79 -26.99 -13.24
CA LEU A 46 -11.06 -26.04 -12.39
C LEU A 46 -10.36 -26.87 -11.31
N SER A 47 -9.07 -27.15 -11.44
CA SER A 47 -8.30 -27.55 -10.26
C SER A 47 -8.25 -26.31 -9.35
N PRO A 48 -8.95 -26.27 -8.21
CA PRO A 48 -9.24 -24.99 -7.54
C PRO A 48 -8.07 -24.43 -6.73
N THR A 49 -6.98 -25.18 -6.59
CA THR A 49 -5.87 -24.85 -5.69
C THR A 49 -4.66 -24.34 -6.45
N ALA A 50 -4.21 -25.04 -7.51
CA ALA A 50 -3.05 -24.61 -8.29
C ALA A 50 -3.25 -23.24 -8.98
N SER A 51 -4.43 -23.00 -9.57
CA SER A 51 -4.72 -21.73 -10.24
C SER A 51 -5.07 -20.59 -9.27
N ARG A 52 -5.70 -20.90 -8.13
CA ARG A 52 -6.06 -19.88 -7.13
C ARG A 52 -4.81 -19.37 -6.41
N ASP A 53 -3.93 -20.27 -6.01
CA ASP A 53 -2.67 -19.90 -5.34
C ASP A 53 -1.77 -19.09 -6.30
N GLU A 54 -1.75 -19.43 -7.59
CA GLU A 54 -1.07 -18.65 -8.65
C GLU A 54 -1.66 -17.24 -8.78
N LEU A 55 -2.99 -17.13 -8.85
CA LEU A 55 -3.69 -15.84 -8.91
C LEU A 55 -3.47 -15.01 -7.65
N GLU A 56 -3.43 -15.63 -6.48
CA GLU A 56 -3.13 -14.94 -5.21
C GLU A 56 -1.69 -14.42 -5.19
N ARG A 57 -0.72 -15.18 -5.72
CA ARG A 57 0.67 -14.71 -5.91
C ARG A 57 0.75 -13.56 -6.90
N GLU A 58 0.06 -13.65 -8.03
CA GLU A 58 0.00 -12.57 -9.03
C GLU A 58 -0.60 -11.30 -8.43
N LEU A 59 -1.68 -11.41 -7.65
CA LEU A 59 -2.29 -10.27 -6.96
C LEU A 59 -1.34 -9.65 -5.94
N GLU A 60 -0.59 -10.46 -5.18
CA GLU A 60 0.39 -9.95 -4.21
C GLU A 60 1.59 -9.27 -4.90
N ALA A 61 2.04 -9.82 -6.03
CA ALA A 61 3.05 -9.21 -6.87
C ALA A 61 2.56 -7.86 -7.42
N LEU A 62 1.34 -7.82 -7.97
CA LEU A 62 0.75 -6.60 -8.52
C LEU A 62 0.53 -5.54 -7.44
N ARG A 63 0.09 -5.95 -6.24
CA ARG A 63 -0.05 -5.05 -5.08
C ARG A 63 1.29 -4.46 -4.66
N SER A 64 2.35 -5.27 -4.66
CA SER A 64 3.70 -4.81 -4.37
C SER A 64 4.20 -3.83 -5.44
N ASP A 65 3.91 -4.10 -6.71
CA ASP A 65 4.24 -3.22 -7.82
C ASP A 65 3.50 -1.88 -7.74
N VAL A 66 2.21 -1.89 -7.37
CA VAL A 66 1.43 -0.66 -7.16
C VAL A 66 2.05 0.19 -6.05
N LYS A 67 2.39 -0.41 -4.90
CA LYS A 67 3.05 0.31 -3.81
C LYS A 67 4.38 0.94 -4.25
N ARG A 68 5.18 0.19 -5.02
CA ARG A 68 6.45 0.66 -5.57
C ARG A 68 6.26 1.84 -6.53
N LEU A 69 5.29 1.75 -7.44
CA LEU A 69 4.99 2.80 -8.40
C LEU A 69 4.44 4.06 -7.71
N GLN A 70 3.63 3.89 -6.66
CA GLN A 70 3.14 5.01 -5.85
C GLN A 70 4.30 5.77 -5.19
N LEU A 71 5.22 5.05 -4.56
CA LEU A 71 6.43 5.64 -3.97
C LEU A 71 7.23 6.45 -4.98
N GLU A 72 7.44 5.91 -6.18
CA GLU A 72 8.19 6.58 -7.24
C GLU A 72 7.48 7.83 -7.77
N HIS A 73 6.16 7.74 -7.98
CA HIS A 73 5.37 8.89 -8.39
C HIS A 73 5.40 10.01 -7.35
N ASP A 74 5.27 9.67 -6.07
CA ASP A 74 5.28 10.66 -4.99
C ASP A 74 6.66 11.31 -4.83
N LEU A 75 7.74 10.55 -4.98
CA LEU A 75 9.09 11.08 -5.04
C LEU A 75 9.26 12.09 -6.18
N LEU A 76 8.81 11.75 -7.39
CA LEU A 76 8.90 12.64 -8.56
C LEU A 76 8.01 13.88 -8.41
N THR A 77 6.80 13.70 -7.89
CA THR A 77 5.86 14.80 -7.64
C THR A 77 6.43 15.77 -6.61
N LYS A 78 6.93 15.26 -5.47
CA LYS A 78 7.58 16.08 -4.44
C LYS A 78 8.87 16.71 -4.93
N ALA A 79 9.64 16.04 -5.77
CA ALA A 79 10.82 16.61 -6.38
C ALA A 79 10.45 17.82 -7.22
N ASN A 80 9.42 17.72 -8.07
CA ASN A 80 8.94 18.82 -8.88
C ASN A 80 8.46 20.00 -8.04
N GLU A 81 7.70 19.74 -6.97
CA GLU A 81 7.22 20.77 -6.04
C GLU A 81 8.35 21.54 -5.34
N LEU A 82 9.36 20.82 -4.83
CA LEU A 82 10.41 21.38 -3.98
C LEU A 82 11.55 22.03 -4.77
N VAL A 83 11.92 21.40 -5.89
CA VAL A 83 13.11 21.80 -6.67
C VAL A 83 12.73 22.85 -7.71
N LYS A 84 11.44 23.00 -8.05
CA LYS A 84 10.88 23.99 -8.99
C LYS A 84 11.70 24.13 -10.28
N LYS A 85 12.34 23.04 -10.73
CA LYS A 85 13.05 22.99 -12.01
C LYS A 85 12.03 22.46 -13.02
N ASP A 86 11.55 23.32 -13.90
CA ASP A 86 10.57 23.01 -14.96
C ASP A 86 11.09 22.05 -16.05
N LEU A 87 12.21 21.36 -15.81
CA LEU A 87 12.92 20.50 -16.74
C LEU A 87 13.13 19.15 -16.07
N GLY A 88 12.21 18.22 -16.33
CA GLY A 88 12.23 16.79 -15.93
C GLY A 88 13.31 16.39 -14.93
N ILE A 89 12.94 16.29 -13.66
CA ILE A 89 13.92 16.02 -12.60
C ILE A 89 14.37 14.57 -12.68
N ASP A 90 15.64 14.37 -13.04
CA ASP A 90 16.34 13.12 -12.78
C ASP A 90 16.72 13.05 -11.29
N LEU A 91 16.06 12.15 -10.55
CA LEU A 91 16.34 11.89 -9.12
C LEU A 91 17.82 11.55 -8.84
N ARG A 92 18.54 11.06 -9.86
CA ARG A 92 19.98 10.73 -9.79
C ARG A 92 20.88 11.96 -9.79
N LEU A 93 20.48 13.03 -10.49
CA LEU A 93 21.23 14.29 -10.58
C LEU A 93 20.93 15.24 -9.43
N LEU A 94 20.00 14.85 -8.56
CA LEU A 94 19.57 15.62 -7.42
C LEU A 94 20.71 15.75 -6.39
N GLY A 95 20.96 16.97 -5.92
CA GLY A 95 21.99 17.23 -4.92
C GLY A 95 21.65 16.59 -3.57
N ASN A 96 22.66 16.31 -2.74
CA ASN A 96 22.44 15.66 -1.44
C ASN A 96 21.46 16.41 -0.54
N ARG A 97 21.45 17.75 -0.59
CA ARG A 97 20.51 18.59 0.15
C ARG A 97 19.06 18.43 -0.33
N GLU A 98 18.86 18.41 -1.64
CA GLU A 98 17.55 18.20 -2.26
C GLU A 98 17.03 16.78 -1.97
N LYS A 99 17.92 15.76 -1.97
CA LYS A 99 17.59 14.39 -1.55
C LYS A 99 17.17 14.31 -0.07
N THR A 100 17.85 15.01 0.83
CA THR A 100 17.45 15.08 2.25
C THR A 100 16.08 15.73 2.43
N LEU A 101 15.79 16.82 1.71
CA LEU A 101 14.47 17.47 1.77
C LEU A 101 13.34 16.55 1.28
N LEU A 102 13.57 15.75 0.23
CA LEU A 102 12.61 14.74 -0.20
C LEU A 102 12.40 13.63 0.83
N LEU A 103 13.49 13.17 1.44
CA LEU A 103 13.43 12.16 2.49
C LEU A 103 12.62 12.64 3.69
N ASP A 104 12.84 13.86 4.15
CA ASP A 104 12.10 14.42 5.28
C ASP A 104 10.63 14.66 4.94
N ALA A 105 10.32 15.09 3.71
CA ALA A 105 8.94 15.33 3.26
C ALA A 105 8.09 14.05 3.12
N LEU A 106 8.71 12.91 2.79
CA LEU A 106 8.02 11.62 2.59
C LEU A 106 8.19 10.63 3.74
N ARG A 107 8.96 11.00 4.77
CA ARG A 107 9.26 10.16 5.94
C ARG A 107 8.01 9.70 6.69
N ASP A 108 6.96 10.52 6.73
CA ASP A 108 5.72 10.18 7.44
C ASP A 108 4.84 9.18 6.67
N THR A 109 5.07 9.02 5.35
CA THR A 109 4.25 8.18 4.46
C THR A 109 4.93 6.84 4.14
N TYR A 110 6.26 6.83 4.03
CA TYR A 110 7.03 5.66 3.61
C TYR A 110 8.20 5.35 4.55
N PRO A 111 8.57 4.07 4.72
CA PRO A 111 9.71 3.70 5.55
C PRO A 111 11.01 4.24 4.97
N LEU A 112 11.86 4.76 5.85
CA LEU A 112 13.12 5.41 5.48
C LEU A 112 14.04 4.52 4.61
N ALA A 113 14.05 3.20 4.85
CA ALA A 113 14.86 2.26 4.10
C ALA A 113 14.48 2.22 2.61
N GLU A 114 13.19 2.22 2.29
CA GLU A 114 12.71 2.18 0.91
C GLU A 114 13.05 3.48 0.17
N LEU A 115 12.88 4.62 0.84
CA LEU A 115 13.21 5.92 0.29
C LEU A 115 14.72 6.05 -0.01
N LEU A 116 15.58 5.58 0.91
CA LEU A 116 17.04 5.62 0.74
C LEU A 116 17.51 4.74 -0.43
N ILE A 117 16.93 3.53 -0.57
CA ILE A 117 17.22 2.64 -1.69
C ILE A 117 16.83 3.31 -3.01
N ARG A 118 15.62 3.91 -3.08
CA ARG A 118 15.11 4.48 -4.34
C ARG A 118 15.85 5.74 -4.78
N LEU A 119 16.33 6.55 -3.84
CA LEU A 119 17.13 7.75 -4.13
C LEU A 119 18.63 7.48 -4.33
N GLU A 120 19.03 6.20 -4.28
CA GLU A 120 20.44 5.77 -4.27
C GLU A 120 21.26 6.57 -3.25
N PHE A 121 20.69 6.77 -2.05
CA PHE A 121 21.21 7.67 -1.02
C PHE A 121 21.78 6.88 0.17
N ALA A 122 23.05 7.11 0.50
CA ALA A 122 23.72 6.41 1.59
C ALA A 122 23.23 6.92 2.96
N CYS A 123 22.95 5.99 3.90
CA CYS A 123 22.56 6.33 5.28
C CYS A 123 23.55 7.32 5.92
N SER A 124 24.86 7.11 5.74
CA SER A 124 25.90 7.99 6.27
C SER A 124 25.78 9.43 5.79
N SER A 125 25.41 9.63 4.51
CA SER A 125 25.19 10.95 3.92
C SER A 125 23.90 11.61 4.42
N TYR A 126 22.88 10.82 4.78
CA TYR A 126 21.67 11.34 5.42
C TYR A 126 21.98 11.87 6.82
N PHE A 127 22.73 11.12 7.64
CA PHE A 127 23.06 11.52 9.00
C PHE A 127 24.01 12.73 9.08
N THR A 128 24.87 12.96 8.10
CA THR A 128 25.69 14.18 8.03
C THR A 128 24.91 15.40 7.56
N THR A 129 23.93 15.22 6.66
CA THR A 129 23.10 16.33 6.16
C THR A 129 21.98 16.73 7.15
N ALA A 130 21.61 15.82 8.06
CA ALA A 130 20.76 16.11 9.22
C ALA A 130 21.40 17.13 10.22
N ASP A 131 22.58 17.67 9.89
CA ASP A 131 23.22 18.86 10.45
C ASP A 131 22.27 20.06 10.66
N ASP A 132 21.07 20.06 10.08
CA ASP A 132 20.00 21.00 10.43
C ASP A 132 19.70 20.99 11.94
N SER A 133 19.75 19.81 12.57
CA SER A 133 19.61 19.67 14.03
C SER A 133 20.80 20.30 14.78
N MET A 134 22.02 20.14 14.26
CA MET A 134 23.21 20.80 14.81
C MET A 134 23.17 22.31 14.59
N GLN A 135 22.64 22.80 13.47
CA GLN A 135 22.47 24.22 13.21
C GLN A 135 21.44 24.85 14.15
N GLN A 136 20.32 24.16 14.42
CA GLN A 136 19.34 24.61 15.41
C GLN A 136 19.94 24.67 16.81
N LEU A 137 20.70 23.65 17.23
CA LEU A 137 21.42 23.65 18.51
C LEU A 137 22.50 24.74 18.56
N HIS A 138 23.26 24.92 17.49
CA HIS A 138 24.29 25.96 17.38
C HIS A 138 23.67 27.35 17.50
N SER A 139 22.54 27.58 16.82
CA SER A 139 21.78 28.83 16.87
C SER A 139 21.23 29.09 18.26
N TYR A 140 20.64 28.08 18.91
CA TYR A 140 20.12 28.17 20.27
C TYR A 140 21.24 28.43 21.30
N ILE A 141 22.35 27.70 21.23
CA ILE A 141 23.51 27.87 22.12
C ILE A 141 24.08 29.29 21.96
N ARG A 142 24.18 29.78 20.73
CA ARG A 142 24.63 31.15 20.45
C ARG A 142 23.68 32.19 21.03
N TRP A 143 22.36 32.02 20.84
CA TRP A 143 21.34 32.90 21.42
C TRP A 143 21.38 32.89 22.96
N TYR A 144 21.43 31.71 23.58
CA TYR A 144 21.52 31.56 25.03
C TYR A 144 22.77 32.23 25.61
N ASN A 145 23.91 32.12 24.91
CA ASN A 145 25.16 32.71 25.38
C ASN A 145 25.23 34.22 25.17
N GLN A 146 24.69 34.74 24.07
CA GLN A 146 24.91 36.13 23.64
C GLN A 146 23.71 37.05 23.91
N HIS A 147 22.49 36.54 23.89
CA HIS A 147 21.27 37.36 23.90
C HIS A 147 20.40 37.14 25.13
N ARG A 148 20.50 35.97 25.79
CA ARG A 148 19.72 35.70 27.00
C ARG A 148 20.31 36.45 28.20
N VAL A 149 19.59 37.43 28.69
CA VAL A 149 19.92 38.18 29.91
C VAL A 149 19.48 37.41 31.15
N LYS A 150 20.37 37.29 32.15
CA LYS A 150 20.06 36.65 33.44
C LYS A 150 20.13 37.65 34.58
N LEU A 151 19.08 37.69 35.40
CA LEU A 151 19.00 38.52 36.60
C LEU A 151 20.09 38.18 37.63
N SER A 152 20.41 36.89 37.79
CA SER A 152 21.48 36.45 38.68
C SER A 152 22.89 36.87 38.24
N LEU A 153 23.05 37.24 36.96
CA LEU A 153 24.29 37.79 36.42
C LEU A 153 24.27 39.32 36.35
N GLY A 154 23.42 39.97 37.16
CA GLY A 154 23.32 41.43 37.19
C GLY A 154 22.69 42.04 35.94
N GLY A 155 21.89 41.28 35.19
CA GLY A 155 21.28 41.76 33.94
C GLY A 155 22.19 41.63 32.72
N PHE A 156 23.27 40.86 32.81
CA PHE A 156 24.14 40.55 31.68
C PHE A 156 23.81 39.20 31.02
N SER A 157 24.19 39.07 29.75
CA SER A 157 24.25 37.76 29.09
C SER A 157 25.42 36.92 29.62
N PRO A 158 25.37 35.58 29.52
CA PRO A 158 26.48 34.70 29.94
C PRO A 158 27.84 35.03 29.28
N ALA A 159 27.85 35.60 28.07
CA ALA A 159 29.08 36.03 27.40
C ALA A 159 29.58 37.40 27.89
N GLU A 160 28.69 38.34 28.19
CA GLU A 160 29.05 39.65 28.76
C GLU A 160 29.55 39.52 30.19
N TYR A 161 28.89 38.70 31.00
CA TYR A 161 29.31 38.44 32.37
C TYR A 161 30.75 37.90 32.40
N ARG A 162 31.10 36.93 31.54
CA ARG A 162 32.46 36.38 31.43
C ARG A 162 33.49 37.42 30.98
N ARG A 163 33.13 38.31 30.06
CA ARG A 163 34.01 39.41 29.61
C ARG A 163 34.27 40.40 30.74
N ASN A 164 33.23 40.81 31.46
CA ASN A 164 33.34 41.75 32.57
C ASN A 164 34.17 41.17 33.73
N LEU A 165 34.04 39.87 33.99
CA LEU A 165 34.84 39.17 34.99
C LEU A 165 36.32 39.11 34.60
N ALA A 166 36.63 38.91 33.32
CA ALA A 166 38.00 38.88 32.82
C ALA A 166 38.66 40.27 32.76
N THR A 167 37.88 41.34 32.61
CA THR A 167 38.38 42.72 32.68
C THR A 167 38.49 43.27 34.10
N ALA A 168 37.85 42.60 35.07
CA ALA A 168 37.88 42.97 36.48
C ALA A 168 38.97 42.22 37.29
N ALA A 169 39.67 41.27 36.65
CA ALA A 169 40.84 40.57 37.17
C ALA A 169 42.12 41.21 36.65
#